data_AF-A0A822BUM4-F1
#
_entry.id   AF-A0A822BUM4-F1
#
_cell.length_a   1.000
_cell.length_b   1.000
_cell.length_c   1.000
_cell.angle_alpha   90.00
_cell.angle_beta   90.00
_cell.angle_gamma   90.00
#
_symmetry.space_group_name_H-M   'P 1'
#
loop_
_entity.id
_entity.type
_entity.pdbx_description
1 polymer ?
#
loop_
_entity_poly.entity_id
_entity_poly.type
_entity_poly.pdbx_seq_one_letter_code
_entity_poly.pdbx_strand_id
1 'polypeptide(L)' 'MNMLKYGGVIRVKIDWKCNLDKLLEHCLPEYSFGRLDGPYKEETFSQGFNFRFASHWKHQGQSFRTLTKAFGLRFIIS' A
#
# COMPACT_ATOMS: atom_id res chain seq x y z
N MET A 1 13.46 8.73 -7.41
CA MET A 1 13.69 8.55 -5.95
C MET A 1 12.57 9.21 -5.14
N ASN A 2 11.29 8.86 -5.38
CA ASN A 2 10.13 9.59 -4.83
C ASN A 2 9.24 8.72 -3.91
N MET A 3 9.35 7.40 -3.98
CA MET A 3 8.43 6.47 -3.32
C MET A 3 8.58 6.45 -1.79
N LEU A 4 9.80 6.57 -1.27
CA LEU A 4 10.02 6.66 0.18
C LEU A 4 9.59 8.02 0.78
N LYS A 5 9.51 9.07 -0.05
CA LYS A 5 9.12 10.42 0.38
C LYS A 5 7.61 10.62 0.34
N TYR A 6 6.94 10.12 -0.69
CA TYR A 6 5.51 10.37 -0.93
C TYR A 6 4.64 9.13 -0.74
N GLY A 7 5.25 7.98 -0.44
CA GLY A 7 4.57 6.69 -0.38
C GLY A 7 4.36 6.07 -1.77
N GLY A 8 3.69 4.93 -1.78
CA GLY A 8 3.35 4.21 -3.01
C GLY A 8 2.51 2.95 -2.75
N VAL A 9 2.03 2.33 -3.82
CA VAL A 9 1.24 1.10 -3.75
C VAL A 9 1.95 0.01 -4.52
N ILE A 10 2.33 -1.06 -3.80
CA ILE A 10 3.07 -2.20 -4.34
C ILE A 10 2.13 -3.40 -4.35
N ARG A 11 1.95 -4.01 -5.52
CA ARG A 11 1.35 -5.33 -5.66
C ARG A 11 2.40 -6.40 -5.44
N VAL A 12 2.10 -7.34 -4.56
CA VAL A 12 2.81 -8.62 -4.40
C VAL A 12 1.88 -9.67 -4.96
N LYS A 13 2.21 -10.22 -6.13
CA LYS A 13 1.42 -11.23 -6.81
C LYS A 13 1.97 -12.61 -6.51
N ILE A 14 1.11 -13.55 -6.14
CA ILE A 14 1.46 -14.94 -5.84
C ILE A 14 0.68 -15.86 -6.80
N ASP A 15 1.34 -16.29 -7.87
CA ASP A 15 0.73 -17.16 -8.88
C ASP A 15 0.94 -18.64 -8.53
N TRP A 16 -0.16 -19.40 -8.50
CA TRP A 16 -0.14 -20.85 -8.31
C TRP A 16 -0.54 -21.55 -9.62
N LYS A 17 0.45 -21.89 -10.43
CA LYS A 17 0.25 -22.65 -11.68
C LYS A 17 0.54 -24.12 -11.42
N CYS A 18 -0.42 -24.81 -10.82
CA CYS A 18 -0.23 -26.19 -10.39
C CYS A 18 -0.84 -27.18 -11.39
N ASN A 19 -0.04 -28.18 -11.76
CA ASN A 19 -0.53 -29.37 -12.44
C ASN A 19 -0.82 -30.44 -11.38
N LEU A 20 -2.11 -30.74 -11.16
CA LEU A 20 -2.58 -31.69 -10.13
C LEU A 20 -2.35 -33.16 -10.50
N ASP A 21 -1.87 -33.45 -11.70
CA ASP A 21 -1.46 -34.80 -12.12
C ASP A 21 -0.05 -35.15 -11.62
N LYS A 22 0.69 -34.17 -11.08
CA LYS A 22 2.04 -34.35 -10.51
C LYS A 22 1.98 -34.34 -8.98
N LEU A 23 3.05 -34.80 -8.35
CA LEU A 23 3.23 -34.67 -6.90
C LEU A 23 3.06 -33.21 -6.46
N LEU A 24 2.33 -33.01 -5.35
CA LEU A 24 2.01 -31.70 -4.78
C LEU A 24 3.25 -30.84 -4.47
N GLU A 25 4.41 -31.47 -4.25
CA GLU A 25 5.68 -30.78 -4.02
C GLU A 25 6.12 -29.90 -5.21
N HIS A 26 5.62 -30.17 -6.41
CA HIS A 26 5.88 -29.35 -7.60
C HIS A 26 4.96 -28.12 -7.73
N CYS A 27 3.92 -28.03 -6.90
CA CYS A 27 3.02 -26.89 -6.85
C CYS A 27 3.64 -25.80 -5.96
N LEU A 28 4.56 -25.02 -6.54
CA LEU A 28 5.24 -23.92 -5.85
C LEU A 28 4.70 -22.56 -6.32
N PRO A 29 4.61 -21.56 -5.43
CA PRO A 29 4.16 -20.23 -5.81
C PRO A 29 5.22 -19.48 -6.61
N GLU A 30 4.79 -18.75 -7.64
CA GLU A 30 5.58 -17.80 -8.39
C GLU A 30 5.29 -16.37 -7.88
N TYR A 31 6.29 -15.71 -7.31
CA TYR A 31 6.16 -14.35 -6.78
C TYR A 31 6.54 -13.30 -7.82
N SER A 32 5.71 -12.27 -8.00
CA SER A 32 6.05 -11.10 -8.79
C SER A 32 5.60 -9.79 -8.12
N PHE A 33 6.30 -8.70 -8.42
CA PHE A 33 6.06 -7.40 -7.80
C PHE A 33 5.74 -6.35 -8.85
N GLY A 34 4.74 -5.51 -8.59
CA GLY A 34 4.33 -4.44 -9.50
C GLY A 34 4.02 -3.16 -8.74
N ARG A 35 4.32 -2.01 -9.33
CA ARG A 35 3.91 -0.71 -8.78
C ARG A 35 2.54 -0.33 -9.35
N LEU A 36 1.54 -0.15 -8.49
CA LEU A 36 0.17 0.17 -8.90
C LEU A 36 -0.12 1.67 -8.93
N ASP A 37 0.64 2.48 -8.20
CA ASP A 37 0.55 3.95 -8.22
C ASP A 37 1.33 4.58 -9.40
N GLY A 38 1.46 3.87 -10.53
CA GLY A 38 2.07 4.34 -11.79
C GLY A 38 1.20 5.36 -12.55
N PRO A 39 1.77 6.20 -13.42
CA PRO A 39 1.59 7.64 -13.38
C PRO A 39 0.37 8.11 -14.18
N TYR A 40 -0.72 8.46 -13.49
CA TYR A 40 -1.54 9.58 -13.97
C TYR A 40 -0.71 10.85 -13.76
N LYS A 41 0.15 11.17 -14.74
CA LYS A 41 1.03 12.36 -14.76
C LYS A 41 0.24 13.68 -14.60
N GLU A 42 -1.08 13.63 -14.77
CA GLU A 42 -1.97 14.78 -14.76
C GLU A 42 -2.47 15.16 -13.36
N GLU A 43 -2.39 14.25 -12.38
CA GLU A 43 -2.84 14.54 -11.02
C GLU A 43 -1.71 15.14 -10.17
N THR A 44 -1.68 16.46 -10.10
CA THR A 44 -0.72 17.23 -9.28
C THR A 44 -1.04 17.21 -7.79
N PHE A 45 -2.25 16.79 -7.41
CA PHE A 45 -2.77 16.96 -6.04
C PHE A 45 -2.53 15.78 -5.10
N SER A 46 -2.12 14.60 -5.59
CA SER A 46 -1.87 13.42 -4.72
C SER A 46 -0.77 12.50 -5.26
N GLN A 47 0.47 13.01 -5.23
CA GLN A 47 1.65 12.18 -5.46
C GLN A 47 1.81 11.13 -4.35
N GLY A 48 1.89 9.85 -4.75
CA GLY A 48 2.15 8.72 -3.87
C GLY A 48 1.01 8.37 -2.90
N PHE A 49 1.20 7.33 -2.09
CA PHE A 49 0.19 6.86 -1.13
C PHE A 49 0.32 7.59 0.23
N ASN A 50 -0.70 8.37 0.57
CA ASN A 50 -0.79 9.10 1.82
C ASN A 50 -2.22 9.15 2.36
N PHE A 51 -2.38 9.30 3.67
CA PHE A 51 -3.69 9.45 4.31
C PHE A 51 -3.60 10.35 5.55
N ARG A 52 -4.75 10.90 5.96
CA ARG A 52 -4.86 11.73 7.17
C ARG A 52 -5.72 11.04 8.20
N PHE A 53 -5.27 11.06 9.46
CA PHE A 53 -6.04 10.58 10.60
C PHE A 53 -5.92 11.59 11.75
N ALA A 54 -6.90 11.62 12.64
CA ALA A 54 -6.96 12.57 13.74
C ALA A 54 -7.05 11.85 15.07
N SER A 55 -6.17 12.22 16.00
CA SER A 55 -6.29 11.87 17.41
C SER A 55 -7.08 12.96 18.13
N HIS A 56 -8.23 12.61 18.67
CA HIS A 56 -9.12 13.55 19.35
C HIS A 56 -8.91 13.47 20.87
N TRP A 57 -8.85 14.61 21.53
CA TRP A 57 -8.64 14.70 22.96
C TRP A 57 -9.34 15.92 23.55
N LYS A 58 -9.49 15.96 24.88
CA LYS A 58 -10.11 17.08 25.58
C LYS A 58 -9.16 17.63 26.63
N HIS A 59 -9.16 18.94 26.81
CA HIS A 59 -8.44 19.61 27.89
C HIS A 59 -9.30 20.74 28.45
N GLN A 60 -9.51 20.73 29.77
CA GLN A 60 -10.36 21.70 30.47
C GLN A 60 -11.76 21.86 29.84
N GLY A 61 -12.37 20.75 29.42
CA GLY A 61 -13.71 20.75 28.80
C GLY A 61 -13.74 21.16 27.32
N GLN A 62 -12.68 21.76 26.78
CA GLN A 62 -12.57 22.08 25.36
C GLN A 62 -12.08 20.88 24.56
N SER A 63 -12.67 20.67 23.38
CA SER A 63 -12.30 19.57 22.47
C SER A 63 -11.20 20.00 21.50
N PHE A 64 -10.18 19.17 21.37
CA PHE A 64 -9.03 19.37 20.51
C PHE A 64 -8.81 18.14 19.63
N ARG A 65 -8.02 18.32 18.56
CA ARG A 65 -7.51 17.20 17.78
C ARG A 65 -6.09 17.47 17.28
N THR A 66 -5.31 16.41 17.21
CA THR A 66 -4.04 16.37 16.50
C THR A 66 -4.28 15.70 15.15
N LEU A 67 -4.17 16.45 14.06
CA LEU A 67 -4.31 15.93 12.70
C LEU A 67 -2.94 15.50 12.16
N THR A 68 -2.78 14.22 11.86
CA THR A 68 -1.55 13.64 11.31
C THR A 68 -1.75 13.30 9.84
N LYS A 69 -0.79 13.70 8.98
CA LYS A 69 -0.70 13.22 7.60
C LYS A 69 0.44 12.20 7.53
N ALA A 70 0.13 10.95 7.19
CA ALA A 70 1.10 9.88 7.06
C ALA A 70 1.33 9.53 5.59
N PHE A 71 2.58 9.19 5.26
CA PHE A 71 3.03 8.72 3.96
C PHE A 71 3.60 7.32 4.15
N GLY A 72 3.31 6.39 3.24
CA GLY A 72 3.77 5.02 3.43
C GLY A 72 3.60 4.13 2.20
N LEU A 73 4.10 2.91 2.31
CA LEU A 73 3.93 1.88 1.30
C LEU A 73 2.73 1.02 1.66
N ARG A 74 1.78 0.89 0.74
CA ARG A 74 0.69 -0.07 0.85
C ARG A 74 1.01 -1.29 0.01
N PHE A 75 1.08 -2.46 0.64
CA PHE A 75 1.21 -3.73 -0.05
C PHE A 75 -0.17 -4.34 -0.32
N ILE A 76 -0.41 -4.72 -1.56
CA ILE A 76 -1.61 -5.46 -1.98
C ILE A 76 -1.14 -6.85 -2.36
N ILE A 77 -1.61 -7.86 -1.64
CA ILE A 77 -1.27 -9.27 -1.88
C ILE A 77 -2.42 -9.88 -2.70
N SER A 78 -2.10 -10.52 -3.83
CA SER A 78 -3.10 -11.11 -4.74
C SER A 78 -2.62 -12.38 -5.40
#